data_AF-A0A933CLB8-F1
#
_entry.id   AF-A0A933CLB8-F1
#
_cell.length_a   1.000
_cell.length_b   1.000
_cell.length_c   1.000
_cell.angle_alpha   90.00
_cell.angle_beta   90.00
_cell.angle_gamma   90.00
#
_symmetry.space_group_name_H-M   'P 1'
#
loop_
_entity.id
_entity.type
_entity.pdbx_description
1 polymer ?
#
loop_
_entity_poly.entity_id
_entity_poly.type
_entity_poly.pdbx_seq_one_letter_code
_entity_poly.pdbx_strand_id
1 'polypeptide(L)' 'MKQQRIDSKDPDIRASEKALRRAARRALELGIQTGTAVYVLQHGEIVDLTKKGRVKGRTKELPKRRKRTG' A
#
# COMPACT_ATOMS: atom_id res chain seq x y z
N MET A 1 -1.23 -8.32 -8.96
CA MET A 1 -0.10 -7.99 -9.85
C MET A 1 1.00 -9.02 -9.66
N LYS A 2 1.52 -9.63 -10.73
CA LYS A 2 2.79 -10.36 -10.66
C LYS A 2 3.87 -9.33 -10.38
N GLN A 3 4.64 -9.53 -9.31
CA GLN A 3 5.85 -8.75 -9.09
C GLN A 3 6.75 -8.99 -10.32
N GLN A 4 6.96 -7.95 -11.14
CA GLN A 4 7.91 -8.04 -12.24
C GLN A 4 9.28 -8.30 -11.60
N ARG A 5 9.81 -9.49 -11.84
CA ARG A 5 11.16 -9.83 -11.44
C ARG A 5 12.08 -9.08 -12.39
N ILE A 6 13.10 -8.43 -11.84
CA ILE A 6 14.16 -7.87 -12.65
C ILE A 6 14.91 -9.06 -13.26
N ASP A 7 14.71 -9.30 -14.55
CA ASP A 7 15.31 -10.40 -15.33
C ASP A 7 16.53 -9.95 -16.14
N SER A 8 17.08 -8.77 -15.81
CA SER A 8 18.30 -8.26 -16.41
C SER A 8 19.49 -9.19 -16.15
N LYS A 9 20.33 -9.40 -17.17
CA LYS A 9 21.61 -10.09 -17.05
C LYS A 9 22.70 -9.22 -16.40
N ASP A 10 22.45 -7.91 -16.33
CA ASP A 10 23.37 -6.95 -15.72
C ASP A 10 23.43 -7.15 -14.19
N PRO A 11 24.61 -7.40 -13.62
CA PRO A 11 24.77 -7.67 -12.19
C PRO A 11 24.40 -6.46 -11.31
N ASP A 12 24.65 -5.24 -11.77
CA ASP A 12 24.33 -4.03 -11.02
C ASP A 12 22.82 -3.79 -10.97
N ILE A 13 22.14 -4.02 -12.09
CA ILE A 13 20.68 -3.95 -12.16
C ILE A 13 20.03 -5.01 -11.27
N ARG A 14 20.57 -6.24 -11.23
CA ARG A 14 20.08 -7.29 -10.31
C ARG A 14 20.28 -6.93 -8.85
N ALA A 15 21.43 -6.36 -8.50
CA ALA A 15 21.73 -5.95 -7.12
C ALA A 15 20.86 -4.76 -6.66
N SER A 16 20.43 -3.91 -7.60
CA SER A 16 19.63 -2.71 -7.33
C SER A 16 18.26 -3.00 -6.70
N GLU A 17 17.66 -4.17 -6.95
CA GLU A 17 16.30 -4.48 -6.48
C GLU A 17 16.18 -4.35 -4.96
N LYS A 18 17.17 -4.88 -4.24
CA LYS A 18 17.22 -4.82 -2.77
C LYS A 18 17.39 -3.39 -2.27
N ALA A 19 18.17 -2.57 -2.98
CA ALA A 19 18.35 -1.16 -2.64
C ALA A 19 17.04 -0.39 -2.84
N LEU A 20 16.38 -0.57 -3.98
CA LEU A 20 15.10 0.06 -4.31
C LEU A 20 14.00 -0.30 -3.30
N ARG A 21 13.89 -1.57 -2.91
CA ARG A 21 12.92 -2.00 -1.88
C ARG A 21 13.16 -1.33 -0.54
N ARG A 22 14.42 -1.17 -0.12
CA ARG A 22 14.77 -0.46 1.12
C ARG A 22 14.42 1.02 1.02
N ALA A 23 14.75 1.67 -0.08
CA ALA A 23 14.44 3.08 -0.31
C ALA A 23 12.93 3.34 -0.30
N ALA A 24 12.16 2.54 -1.03
CA ALA A 24 10.70 2.66 -1.08
C ALA A 24 10.06 2.47 0.31
N ARG A 25 10.54 1.51 1.10
CA ARG A 25 10.08 1.31 2.48
C ARG A 25 10.35 2.54 3.35
N ARG A 26 11.56 3.09 3.30
CA ARG A 26 11.94 4.28 4.07
C ARG A 26 11.14 5.51 3.66
N ALA A 27 10.92 5.70 2.36
CA ALA A 27 10.09 6.79 1.85
C ALA A 27 8.65 6.70 2.37
N LEU A 28 8.06 5.50 2.42
CA LEU A 28 6.73 5.30 3.01
C LEU A 28 6.71 5.56 4.52
N GLU A 29 7.68 5.04 5.27
CA GLU A 29 7.82 5.29 6.71
C GLU A 29 7.91 6.80 7.00
N LEU A 30 8.77 7.51 6.27
CA LEU A 30 8.96 8.95 6.40
C LEU A 30 7.72 9.74 5.97
N GLY A 31 7.06 9.34 4.88
CA GLY A 31 5.84 9.98 4.40
C GLY A 31 4.71 9.89 5.42
N ILE A 32 4.55 8.73 6.07
CA ILE A 32 3.59 8.55 7.16
C ILE A 32 3.93 9.45 8.35
N GLN A 33 5.21 9.52 8.74
CA GLN A 33 5.66 10.32 9.89
C GLN A 33 5.51 11.83 9.66
N THR A 34 5.75 12.30 8.44
CA THR A 34 5.76 13.73 8.09
C THR A 34 4.44 14.23 7.52
N GLY A 35 3.48 13.35 7.26
CA GLY A 35 2.25 13.69 6.54
C GLY A 35 2.47 13.96 5.04
N THR A 36 3.62 13.54 4.50
CA THR A 36 3.94 13.69 3.07
C THR A 36 3.36 12.50 2.29
N ALA A 37 2.51 12.76 1.31
CA ALA A 37 1.88 11.71 0.51
C ALA A 37 2.90 10.91 -0.31
N VAL A 38 2.66 9.60 -0.46
CA VAL A 38 3.49 8.68 -1.23
C VAL A 38 2.61 7.97 -2.24
N TYR A 39 2.72 8.36 -3.51
CA TYR A 39 1.87 7.86 -4.58
C TYR A 39 2.50 6.70 -5.34
N VAL A 40 1.68 5.73 -5.73
CA VAL A 40 2.05 4.66 -6.65
C VAL A 40 0.98 4.47 -7.71
N LEU A 41 1.40 4.03 -8.90
CA LEU A 41 0.47 3.57 -9.92
C LEU A 41 0.11 2.10 -9.64
N GLN A 42 -1.14 1.83 -9.30
CA GLN A 42 -1.64 0.49 -9.04
C GLN A 42 -2.97 0.27 -9.78
N HIS A 43 -2.99 -0.71 -10.69
CA HIS A 43 -4.15 -1.08 -11.52
C HIS A 43 -4.64 0.06 -12.41
N GLY A 44 -3.71 0.89 -12.91
CA GLY A 44 -4.04 2.08 -13.70
C GLY A 44 -4.47 3.29 -12.87
N GLU A 45 -4.51 3.17 -11.54
CA GLU A 45 -4.92 4.24 -10.63
C GLU A 45 -3.75 4.77 -9.81
N ILE A 46 -3.75 6.08 -9.54
CA ILE A 46 -2.80 6.70 -8.61
C ILE A 46 -3.33 6.50 -7.19
N VAL A 47 -2.56 5.78 -6.37
CA VAL A 47 -2.92 5.43 -4.99
C VAL A 47 -1.95 6.07 -4.02
N ASP A 48 -2.49 6.78 -3.02
CA ASP A 48 -1.73 7.25 -1.87
C ASP A 48 -1.54 6.12 -0.84
N LEU A 49 -0.30 5.67 -0.69
CA LEU A 49 0.05 4.60 0.24
C LEU A 49 0.01 5.03 1.71
N THR A 50 0.15 6.32 2.01
CA THR A 50 0.09 6.80 3.41
C THR A 50 -1.32 6.68 3.99
N LYS A 51 -2.35 6.71 3.13
CA LYS A 51 -3.76 6.57 3.50
C LYS A 51 -4.22 5.12 3.62
N LYS A 52 -3.54 4.19 2.96
CA LYS A 52 -3.92 2.76 2.96
C LYS A 52 -3.82 2.07 4.32
N GLY A 53 -3.00 2.58 5.24
CA GLY A 53 -2.91 2.08 6.61
C GLY A 53 -4.17 2.31 7.46
N ARG A 54 -5.12 3.15 7.00
CA ARG A 54 -6.30 3.55 7.77
C ARG A 54 -7.60 2.80 7.45
N VAL A 55 -7.65 1.92 6.44
CA VAL A 55 -8.92 1.28 6.04
C VAL A 55 -8.79 -0.21 5.75
N LYS A 56 -9.06 -1.03 6.77
CA LYS A 56 -10.14 -2.04 6.77
C LYS A 56 -10.32 -2.64 8.17
N GLY A 57 -10.69 -1.80 9.13
CA GLY A 57 -11.54 -2.29 10.21
C GLY A 57 -12.80 -2.83 9.54
N ARG A 58 -12.98 -4.15 9.56
CA ARG A 58 -14.24 -4.80 9.17
C ARG A 58 -15.36 -4.05 9.88
N THR A 59 -16.18 -3.31 9.13
CA THR A 59 -17.52 -2.99 9.58
C THR A 59 -18.23 -4.34 9.69
N LYS A 60 -18.13 -4.99 10.86
CA LYS A 60 -19.09 -6.02 11.23
C LYS A 60 -20.42 -5.27 11.20
N GLU A 61 -21.22 -5.51 10.18
CA GLU A 61 -22.61 -5.06 10.19
C GLU A 61 -23.20 -5.52 11.53
N LEU A 62 -23.46 -4.56 12.42
CA LEU A 62 -24.25 -4.86 13.60
C LEU A 62 -25.63 -5.31 13.08
N PRO A 63 -26.16 -6.45 13.56
CA PRO A 63 -27.48 -6.89 13.14
C PRO A 63 -28.50 -5.80 13.45
N LYS A 64 -29.23 -5.37 12.41
CA LYS A 64 -30.28 -4.35 12.52
C LYS A 64 -31.25 -4.76 13.62
N ARG A 65 -31.29 -3.96 14.68
CA ARG A 65 -32.23 -4.06 15.80
C ARG A 65 -33.65 -4.09 15.21
N ARG A 66 -34.29 -5.27 15.17
CA ARG A 66 -35.70 -5.41 14.77
C ARG A 66 -36.53 -4.51 15.70
N LYS A 67 -37.26 -3.57 15.10
CA LYS A 67 -38.19 -2.73 15.84
C LYS A 67 -39.28 -3.63 16.45
N ARG A 68 -39.58 -3.40 17.74
CA ARG A 68 -40.80 -3.87 18.39
C ARG A 68 -42.00 -3.36 17.60
N THR A 69 -42.97 -4.22 17.35
CA THR A 69 -44.32 -3.86 16.93
C THR A 69 -45.30 -4.72 17.71
N GLY A 70 -46.25 -4.06 18.36
CA GLY A 70 -47.52 -4.62 18.85
C GLY A 70 -47.40 -5.46 20.10
#